data_AF-A0A520IBH0-F1
#
_entry.id   AF-A0A520IBH0-F1
#
_cell.length_a   1.000
_cell.length_b   1.000
_cell.length_c   1.000
_cell.angle_alpha   90.00
_cell.angle_beta   90.00
_cell.angle_gamma   90.00
#
_symmetry.space_group_name_H-M   'P 1'
#
loop_
_entity.id
_entity.type
_entity.pdbx_description
1 polymer ?
#
loop_
_entity_poly.entity_id
_entity_poly.type
_entity_poly.pdbx_seq_one_letter_code
_entity_poly.pdbx_strand_id
1 'polypeptide(L)'
;MTGTMKPMTMSDSASIGVYDVPPAGERRGGIVLVQEIFGVTEHIRELCDGYAADGYEVLSPALYDREEPGFAVGYTGSEFKRALELRDIHPVETSIADVQTCVDALKDKGPVFVVGYCYG
;
A
#
# COMPACT_ATOMS: atom_id res chain seq x y z
N MET A 1 4.80 9.76 -10.57
CA MET A 1 3.62 9.83 -9.67
C MET A 1 2.40 10.19 -10.47
N THR A 2 1.71 9.18 -10.99
CA THR A 2 0.39 9.30 -11.64
C THR A 2 -0.74 9.01 -10.66
N GLY A 3 -0.45 8.28 -9.57
CA GLY A 3 -1.39 8.04 -8.48
C GLY A 3 -1.47 9.15 -7.44
N THR A 4 -2.42 9.00 -6.52
CA THR A 4 -2.69 9.93 -5.41
C THR A 4 -2.91 9.20 -4.10
N MET A 5 -2.39 9.74 -2.99
CA MET A 5 -2.75 9.25 -1.66
C MET A 5 -4.18 9.68 -1.33
N LYS A 6 -5.06 8.72 -1.03
CA LYS A 6 -6.45 8.96 -0.64
C LYS A 6 -6.73 8.28 0.71
N PRO A 7 -7.51 8.89 1.60
CA PRO A 7 -7.98 8.19 2.79
C PRO A 7 -8.94 7.06 2.38
N MET A 8 -8.82 5.92 3.05
CA MET A 8 -9.73 4.78 2.91
C MET A 8 -10.12 4.27 4.31
N THR A 9 -11.42 4.02 4.51
CA THR A 9 -11.92 3.40 5.74
C THR A 9 -11.66 1.90 5.70
N MET A 10 -10.93 1.41 6.70
CA MET A 10 -10.60 -0.01 6.90
C MET A 10 -11.75 -0.76 7.57
N SER A 11 -11.70 -2.09 7.59
CA SER A 11 -12.77 -2.94 8.13
C SER A 11 -13.08 -2.69 9.62
N ASP A 12 -12.12 -2.15 10.37
CA ASP A 12 -12.26 -1.76 11.79
C ASP A 12 -12.63 -0.29 11.99
N SER A 13 -13.05 0.40 10.93
CA SER A 13 -13.39 1.84 10.88
C SER A 13 -12.21 2.81 11.02
N ALA A 14 -10.97 2.31 11.10
CA ALA A 14 -9.81 3.20 11.00
C ALA A 14 -9.74 3.85 9.61
N SER A 15 -9.13 5.03 9.52
CA SER A 15 -8.87 5.70 8.24
C SER A 15 -7.37 5.76 8.03
N ILE A 16 -6.87 5.08 7.00
CA ILE A 16 -5.46 5.13 6.59
C ILE A 16 -5.35 5.70 5.18
N GLY A 17 -4.17 6.20 4.82
CA GLY A 17 -3.83 6.55 3.45
C GLY A 17 -3.68 5.31 2.58
N VAL A 18 -4.16 5.38 1.34
CA VAL A 18 -3.93 4.40 0.29
C VAL A 18 -3.45 5.14 -0.96
N TYR A 19 -2.30 4.76 -1.48
CA TYR A 19 -1.86 5.23 -2.79
C TYR A 19 -2.69 4.56 -3.87
N ASP A 20 -3.52 5.32 -4.55
CA ASP A 20 -4.46 4.85 -5.57
C ASP A 20 -3.99 5.33 -6.95
N VAL A 21 -3.71 4.36 -7.83
CA VAL A 21 -3.27 4.57 -9.20
C VAL A 21 -4.26 3.91 -10.17
N PRO A 22 -4.97 4.70 -11.01
CA PRO A 22 -5.83 4.14 -12.04
C PRO A 22 -5.00 3.48 -13.16
N PRO A 23 -5.53 2.43 -13.83
CA PRO A 23 -4.84 1.78 -14.93
C PRO A 23 -4.70 2.71 -16.13
N ALA A 24 -3.58 2.60 -16.85
CA ALA A 24 -3.46 3.16 -18.18
C ALA A 24 -4.22 2.29 -19.18
N GLY A 25 -5.13 2.90 -19.95
CA GLY A 25 -5.91 2.18 -20.98
C GLY A 25 -6.99 1.26 -20.38
N GLU A 26 -7.18 0.10 -21.00
CA GLU A 26 -8.18 -0.88 -20.55
C GLU A 26 -7.70 -1.61 -19.30
N ARG A 27 -8.57 -1.70 -18.28
CA ARG A 27 -8.25 -2.33 -17.01
C ARG A 27 -8.08 -3.84 -17.16
N ARG A 28 -6.88 -4.34 -16.84
CA ARG A 28 -6.54 -5.78 -16.88
C ARG A 28 -6.83 -6.52 -15.58
N GLY A 29 -6.90 -5.80 -14.46
CA GLY A 29 -7.10 -6.35 -13.12
C GLY A 29 -6.73 -5.34 -12.04
N GLY A 30 -6.92 -5.73 -10.78
CA GLY A 30 -6.46 -4.98 -9.62
C GLY A 30 -5.16 -5.55 -9.05
N ILE A 31 -4.30 -4.70 -8.52
CA ILE A 31 -3.14 -5.09 -7.72
C ILE A 31 -3.22 -4.36 -6.37
N VAL A 32 -3.08 -5.11 -5.29
CA VAL A 32 -2.72 -4.53 -3.99
C VAL A 32 -1.22 -4.70 -3.80
N LEU A 33 -0.49 -3.59 -3.78
CA LEU A 33 0.96 -3.58 -3.60
C LEU A 33 1.31 -3.30 -2.14
N VAL A 34 1.90 -4.28 -1.48
CA VAL A 34 2.24 -4.23 -0.05
C VAL A 34 3.67 -3.72 0.13
N GLN A 35 3.79 -2.63 0.90
CA GLN A 35 5.04 -1.93 1.16
C GLN A 35 6.10 -2.78 1.88
N GLU A 36 7.35 -2.33 1.79
CA GLU A 36 8.41 -2.73 2.74
C GLU A 36 8.15 -2.12 4.14
N ILE A 37 9.07 -2.32 5.09
CA ILE A 37 8.99 -1.71 6.43
C ILE A 37 9.16 -0.17 6.43
N PHE A 38 9.43 0.45 5.27
CA PHE A 38 9.75 1.87 5.18
C PHE A 38 8.55 2.76 4.86
N GLY A 39 7.34 2.21 4.79
CA GLY A 39 6.16 2.96 4.36
C GLY A 39 5.90 2.91 2.87
N VAL A 40 4.91 3.67 2.42
CA VAL A 40 4.62 3.90 0.99
C VAL A 40 5.57 4.98 0.46
N THR A 41 6.85 4.60 0.35
CA THR A 41 7.96 5.43 -0.12
C THR A 41 7.80 5.85 -1.58
N GLU A 42 8.65 6.76 -2.06
CA GLU A 42 8.72 7.11 -3.48
C GLU A 42 8.95 5.87 -4.35
N HIS A 43 9.85 4.97 -3.95
CA HIS A 43 10.11 3.73 -4.69
C HIS A 43 8.86 2.83 -4.79
N ILE A 44 8.11 2.67 -3.69
CA ILE A 44 6.85 1.91 -3.70
C ILE A 44 5.83 2.56 -4.65
N ARG A 45 5.73 3.90 -4.66
CA ARG A 45 4.82 4.62 -5.57
C ARG A 45 5.25 4.48 -7.02
N GLU A 46 6.55 4.50 -7.32
CA GLU A 46 7.08 4.24 -8.68
C GLU A 46 6.71 2.83 -9.17
N LEU A 47 6.80 1.82 -8.30
CA LEU A 47 6.38 0.46 -8.63
C LEU A 47 4.88 0.39 -8.91
N CYS A 48 4.05 1.09 -8.11
CA CYS A 48 2.62 1.19 -8.36
C CYS A 48 2.32 1.84 -9.73
N ASP A 49 2.96 2.98 -10.02
CA ASP A 49 2.83 3.68 -11.30
C ASP A 49 3.25 2.78 -12.49
N GLY A 50 4.30 1.97 -12.32
CA GLY A 50 4.77 1.01 -13.33
C GLY A 50 3.73 -0.06 -13.66
N TYR A 51 3.16 -0.72 -12.65
CA TYR A 51 2.07 -1.67 -12.87
C TYR A 51 0.83 -1.00 -13.47
N ALA A 52 0.54 0.24 -13.09
CA ALA A 52 -0.55 0.99 -13.66
C ALA A 52 -0.35 1.31 -15.15
N ALA A 53 0.89 1.64 -15.55
CA ALA A 53 1.26 1.81 -16.95
C ALA A 53 1.06 0.53 -17.79
N ASP A 54 1.19 -0.65 -17.16
CA ASP A 54 0.91 -1.94 -17.79
C ASP A 54 -0.59 -2.29 -17.83
N GLY A 55 -1.47 -1.43 -17.32
CA GLY A 55 -2.93 -1.56 -17.40
C GLY A 55 -3.61 -2.12 -16.14
N TYR A 56 -2.94 -2.12 -14.99
CA TYR A 56 -3.52 -2.55 -13.70
C TYR A 56 -4.01 -1.37 -12.86
N GLU A 57 -5.14 -1.52 -12.16
CA GLU A 57 -5.52 -0.57 -11.10
C GLU A 57 -4.76 -0.95 -9.83
N VAL A 58 -4.01 -0.04 -9.24
CA VAL A 58 -3.10 -0.36 -8.13
C VAL A 58 -3.49 0.41 -6.87
N LEU A 59 -3.62 -0.31 -5.75
CA LEU A 59 -3.77 0.25 -4.42
C LEU A 59 -2.57 -0.15 -3.55
N SER A 60 -1.96 0.80 -2.85
CA SER A 60 -0.93 0.51 -1.83
C SER A 60 -1.30 1.15 -0.50
N PRO A 61 -1.74 0.36 0.50
CA PRO A 61 -2.13 0.89 1.80
C PRO A 61 -0.90 1.30 2.63
N ALA A 62 -0.98 2.47 3.28
CA ALA A 62 0.02 2.94 4.24
C ALA A 62 -0.20 2.26 5.60
N LEU A 63 0.31 1.02 5.72
CA LEU A 63 -0.02 0.12 6.83
C LEU A 63 0.35 0.67 8.21
N TYR A 64 1.40 1.50 8.29
CA TYR A 64 1.86 2.10 9.54
C TYR A 64 1.16 3.42 9.90
N ASP A 65 0.16 3.88 9.14
CA ASP A 65 -0.56 5.13 9.44
C ASP A 65 -1.25 5.13 10.81
N ARG A 66 -1.53 3.93 11.36
CA ARG A 66 -2.16 3.76 12.67
C ARG A 66 -1.22 4.17 13.81
N GLU A 67 0.07 3.87 13.65
CA GLU A 67 1.12 4.20 14.61
C GLU A 67 1.79 5.55 14.29
N GLU A 68 1.96 5.84 13.00
CA GLU A 68 2.66 7.03 12.50
C GLU A 68 2.11 7.46 11.12
N PRO A 69 1.09 8.34 11.10
CA PRO A 69 0.47 8.83 9.86
C PRO A 69 1.48 9.42 8.88
N GLY A 70 1.45 8.94 7.64
CA GLY A 70 2.31 9.40 6.56
C GLY A 70 3.75 8.88 6.64
N PHE A 71 4.02 7.84 7.44
CA PHE A 71 5.34 7.23 7.53
C PHE A 71 5.81 6.74 6.15
N ALA A 72 6.88 7.35 5.65
CA ALA A 72 7.55 7.01 4.41
C ALA A 72 8.99 7.53 4.50
N VAL A 73 9.97 6.64 4.66
CA VAL A 73 11.35 7.02 4.99
C VAL A 73 12.39 6.36 4.09
N GLY A 74 13.63 6.86 4.16
CA GLY A 74 14.75 6.27 3.45
C GLY A 74 15.27 4.99 4.09
N TYR A 75 16.12 4.27 3.35
CA TYR A 75 16.67 2.97 3.74
C TYR A 75 17.86 3.02 4.72
N THR A 76 18.23 4.19 5.25
CA THR A 76 19.47 4.36 6.03
C THR A 76 19.28 5.29 7.24
N GLY A 77 20.26 5.28 8.16
CA GLY A 77 20.29 6.21 9.29
C GLY A 77 19.29 5.89 10.39
N SER A 78 18.91 6.91 11.16
CA SER A 78 17.98 6.77 12.31
C SER A 78 16.58 6.33 11.90
N GLU A 79 16.15 6.67 10.68
CA GLU A 79 14.85 6.28 10.14
C GLU A 79 14.71 4.77 9.97
N PHE A 80 15.81 4.08 9.63
CA PHE A 80 15.84 2.62 9.55
C PHE A 80 15.50 1.96 10.89
N LYS A 81 15.99 2.52 12.00
CA LYS A 81 15.65 2.01 13.33
C LYS A 81 14.16 2.18 13.61
N ARG A 82 13.57 3.31 13.23
CA ARG A 82 12.13 3.56 13.40
C ARG A 82 11.29 2.61 12.57
N ALA A 83 11.69 2.32 11.33
CA ALA A 83 11.05 1.31 10.48
C ALA A 83 11.03 -0.09 11.14
N LEU A 84 12.14 -0.49 11.77
CA LEU A 84 12.20 -1.74 12.54
C LEU A 84 11.28 -1.73 13.77
N GLU A 85 11.25 -0.62 14.51
CA GLU A 85 10.36 -0.48 15.67
C GLU A 85 8.88 -0.56 15.26
N LEU A 86 8.50 0.12 14.17
CA LEU A 86 7.14 0.05 13.62
C LEU A 86 6.77 -1.37 13.19
N ARG A 87 7.67 -2.07 12.49
CA ARG A 87 7.49 -3.49 12.15
C ARG A 87 7.25 -4.36 13.39
N ASP A 88 7.97 -4.11 14.48
CA ASP A 88 7.88 -4.95 15.68
C ASP A 88 6.62 -4.68 16.51
N ILE A 89 6.08 -3.45 16.48
CA ILE A 89 4.87 -3.10 17.25
C ILE A 89 3.57 -3.21 16.44
N HIS A 90 3.63 -3.09 15.11
CA HIS A 90 2.45 -3.13 14.25
C HIS A 90 1.93 -4.58 14.12
N PRO A 91 0.65 -4.85 14.46
CA PRO A 91 0.11 -6.19 14.36
C PRO A 91 0.00 -6.66 12.90
N VAL A 92 0.59 -7.81 12.57
CA VAL A 92 0.56 -8.37 11.20
C VAL A 92 -0.87 -8.65 10.75
N GLU A 93 -1.75 -9.07 11.67
CA GLU A 93 -3.16 -9.31 11.40
C GLU A 93 -3.90 -8.05 10.97
N THR A 94 -3.50 -6.88 11.49
CA THR A 94 -4.02 -5.58 11.05
C THR A 94 -3.56 -5.27 9.62
N SER A 95 -2.28 -5.52 9.30
CA SER A 95 -1.79 -5.40 7.93
C SER A 95 -2.57 -6.29 6.95
N ILE A 96 -2.82 -7.55 7.30
CA ILE A 96 -3.61 -8.48 6.48
C ILE A 96 -5.05 -7.96 6.28
N ALA A 97 -5.68 -7.44 7.33
CA ALA A 97 -7.04 -6.90 7.24
C ALA A 97 -7.13 -5.63 6.37
N ASP A 98 -6.14 -4.75 6.46
CA ASP A 98 -6.07 -3.52 5.65
C ASP A 98 -5.81 -3.86 4.17
N VAL A 99 -4.94 -4.84 3.89
CA VAL A 99 -4.75 -5.40 2.54
C VAL A 99 -6.04 -6.03 2.02
N GLN A 100 -6.74 -6.83 2.84
CA GLN A 100 -8.01 -7.44 2.46
C GLN A 100 -9.08 -6.39 2.13
N THR A 101 -9.14 -5.28 2.87
CA THR A 101 -10.04 -4.16 2.54
C THR A 101 -9.73 -3.58 1.16
N CYS A 102 -8.45 -3.42 0.80
CA CYS A 102 -8.04 -2.99 -0.54
C CYS A 102 -8.39 -4.01 -1.62
N VAL A 103 -8.26 -5.32 -1.33
CA VAL A 103 -8.68 -6.39 -2.25
C VAL A 103 -10.19 -6.33 -2.50
N ASP A 104 -10.98 -6.16 -1.44
CA ASP A 104 -12.43 -6.07 -1.51
C ASP A 104 -12.90 -4.84 -2.31
N ALA A 105 -12.14 -3.74 -2.28
CA ALA A 105 -12.41 -2.56 -3.10
C ALA A 105 -12.19 -2.79 -4.62
N LEU A 106 -11.42 -3.80 -5.00
CA LEU A 106 -11.04 -4.08 -6.39
C LEU A 106 -11.77 -5.30 -6.99
N LYS A 107 -12.25 -6.24 -6.17
CA LYS A 107 -12.72 -7.57 -6.61
C LYS A 107 -13.94 -7.56 -7.54
N ASP A 108 -14.83 -6.59 -7.37
CA ASP A 108 -16.05 -6.50 -8.19
C ASP A 108 -15.75 -6.01 -9.62
N LYS A 109 -14.52 -5.55 -9.88
CA LYS A 109 -14.06 -5.07 -11.19
C LYS A 109 -13.24 -6.12 -11.96
N GLY A 110 -13.12 -7.36 -11.46
CA GLY A 110 -12.35 -8.44 -12.08
C GLY A 110 -11.27 -9.03 -11.15
N PRO A 111 -10.29 -9.79 -11.69
CA PRO A 111 -9.29 -10.45 -10.87
C PRO A 111 -8.43 -9.44 -10.09
N VAL A 112 -8.05 -9.84 -8.88
CA VAL A 112 -7.18 -9.07 -7.99
C VAL A 112 -5.96 -9.90 -7.63
N PHE A 113 -4.80 -9.27 -7.70
CA PHE A 113 -3.51 -9.85 -7.33
C PHE A 113 -2.92 -9.08 -6.16
N VAL A 114 -2.02 -9.72 -5.43
CA VAL A 114 -1.26 -9.08 -4.35
C VAL A 114 0.22 -9.27 -4.66
N VAL A 115 0.99 -8.19 -4.55
CA VAL A 115 2.45 -8.20 -4.70
C VAL A 115 3.04 -7.53 -3.49
N GLY A 116 3.97 -8.20 -2.82
CA GLY A 116 4.63 -7.70 -1.62
C GLY A 116 6.14 -7.60 -1.79
N TYR A 117 6.74 -6.64 -1.10
CA TYR A 117 8.19 -6.46 -1.05
C TYR A 117 8.68 -6.57 0.39
N CYS A 118 9.55 -7.54 0.66
CA CYS A 118 10.15 -7.81 1.96
C CYS A 118 9.15 -8.10 3.09
N TYR A 119 8.55 -7.07 3.68
CA TYR A 119 7.52 -7.20 4.71
C TYR A 119 6.19 -7.70 4.14
N GLY A 120 5.88 -7.27 2.91
CA GLY A 120 4.62 -7.53 2.24
C GLY A 120 4.43 -8.91 1.66
#